data_AF-A0A7R9G2Q6-F1
#
_entry.id   AF-A0A7R9G2Q6-F1
#
_cell.length_a   1.000
_cell.length_b   1.000
_cell.length_c   1.000
_cell.angle_alpha   90.00
_cell.angle_beta   90.00
_cell.angle_gamma   90.00
#
_symmetry.space_group_name_H-M   'P 1'
#
loop_
_entity.id
_entity.type
_entity.pdbx_description
1 polymer ?
#
loop_
_entity_poly.entity_id
_entity_poly.type
_entity_poly.pdbx_seq_one_letter_code
_entity_poly.pdbx_strand_id
1 'polypeptide(L)'
;MTKKLANFEKLTNEEIAAVLESKKATSSRPSNGKFSQNKANPKLKVVAKPNWAKLKEEKKKLKLHRKKERYTIFDRTIQAKKLWEKVRLSKCPLTERETLISEMYDLLKDHMVEVVHSHDMGRVIQWLLKLGSEEIRDRITEELKQSLVELIQLKYAHFCVKRMLKYGSKKSQQCVIQSFYGNVVKLMRHKLAAPVVELAYSTLATNEQKVALRQEFYGNMYKLDKDTKIQNLANVFERLPDFKTSTLEITKSNIMKVLDKKSSTSSLMHTVIFDYLNHCSKEDRVTMLEQLRGSILELLTTKEGAHIAVMCLRDGSNKDRKLCVKSLKSHVKDIAKSEHGHLLLLAMFDCIDDTVLLKKVLFPELVSNITEIAADGHGRRVILYLVAHRDSHYFHPAGMGILKQGDETEFSKKDATVRRAELLNGISDDLLKTIEKTPEVWLSNCSITIVTLAALKYGKGPNLKKAFQAITSYISDPLSVIKEDDKTYLPIEHSGVHFLLKKLIEFDRERDPEDCFSSVLVSSLEETTFHWWIRYNRGCFLMVKLIELGMETVQAKIKQMFSAKTKQLLKAQQSTGAAILRKKLDKI
;
A
#
# COMPACT_ATOMS: atom_id res chain seq x y z
N MET A 1 13.89 -17.95 1.52
CA MET A 1 13.39 -19.08 2.35
C MET A 1 12.07 -18.66 2.96
N THR A 2 11.02 -18.89 2.21
CA THR A 2 9.61 -18.78 2.63
C THR A 2 9.22 -20.01 3.47
N LYS A 3 8.19 -19.85 4.30
CA LYS A 3 7.61 -20.77 5.30
C LYS A 3 8.25 -20.73 6.69
N LYS A 4 7.81 -19.78 7.52
CA LYS A 4 7.71 -19.97 8.98
C LYS A 4 6.72 -18.99 9.65
N LEU A 5 5.58 -18.77 9.00
CA LEU A 5 4.42 -18.08 9.58
C LEU A 5 3.14 -18.78 9.08
N ALA A 6 2.90 -19.97 9.62
CA ALA A 6 1.59 -20.65 9.69
C ALA A 6 1.80 -21.92 10.53
N ASN A 7 0.78 -22.30 11.30
CA ASN A 7 0.69 -23.44 12.24
C ASN A 7 1.19 -23.15 13.66
N PHE A 8 0.42 -22.34 14.40
CA PHE A 8 0.17 -22.60 15.81
C PHE A 8 -1.14 -23.39 15.91
N GLU A 9 -1.07 -24.67 15.56
CA GLU A 9 -2.02 -25.66 16.05
C GLU A 9 -1.44 -26.30 17.32
N LYS A 10 -2.34 -26.66 18.23
CA LYS A 10 -2.10 -27.00 19.63
C LYS A 10 -1.16 -28.21 19.78
N LEU A 11 0.01 -28.03 20.37
CA LEU A 11 0.78 -29.13 20.96
C LEU A 11 -0.01 -29.68 22.16
N THR A 12 -0.16 -31.01 22.23
CA THR A 12 -0.78 -31.67 23.39
C THR A 12 0.22 -31.74 24.55
N ASN A 13 -0.28 -31.83 25.78
CA ASN A 13 0.57 -31.84 26.99
C ASN A 13 1.55 -33.02 27.04
N GLU A 14 1.30 -34.09 26.28
CA GLU A 14 2.17 -35.28 26.20
C GLU A 14 3.43 -35.02 25.37
N GLU A 15 3.36 -34.19 24.33
CA GLU A 15 4.52 -33.84 23.50
C GLU A 15 5.48 -32.88 24.21
N ILE A 16 4.97 -32.08 25.16
CA ILE A 16 5.76 -31.19 26.01
C ILE A 16 6.55 -32.00 27.08
N ALA A 17 6.01 -33.12 27.55
CA ALA A 17 6.66 -33.99 28.52
C ALA A 17 7.88 -34.72 27.91
N ALA A 18 7.76 -35.22 26.68
CA ALA A 18 8.83 -35.94 25.99
C ALA A 18 10.07 -35.06 25.68
N VAL A 19 9.88 -33.76 25.44
CA VAL A 19 10.98 -32.81 25.19
C VAL A 19 11.74 -32.45 26.48
N LEU A 20 11.11 -32.58 27.65
CA LEU A 20 11.73 -32.30 28.94
C LEU A 20 12.53 -33.48 29.49
N GLU A 21 12.19 -34.72 29.12
CA GLU A 21 12.95 -35.92 29.51
C GLU A 21 14.24 -36.12 28.70
N SER A 22 14.29 -35.71 27.43
CA SER A 22 15.49 -35.83 26.58
C SER A 22 16.64 -34.88 26.94
N LYS A 23 16.43 -33.88 27.82
CA LYS A 23 17.46 -32.91 28.24
C LYS A 23 18.17 -33.23 29.56
N LYS A 24 17.84 -34.34 30.24
CA LYS A 24 18.47 -34.73 31.52
C LYS A 24 19.64 -35.72 31.39
N ALA A 25 19.94 -36.23 30.21
CA ALA A 25 21.06 -37.14 29.98
C ALA A 25 22.09 -36.51 29.04
N THR A 26 23.06 -35.76 29.59
CA THR A 26 24.45 -35.59 29.08
C THR A 26 25.14 -34.40 29.76
N SER A 27 26.01 -34.66 30.73
CA SER A 27 27.28 -33.94 30.91
C SER A 27 28.09 -34.56 32.05
N SER A 28 28.86 -35.60 31.71
CA SER A 28 30.04 -36.00 32.48
C SER A 28 31.25 -35.20 31.99
N ARG A 29 32.04 -34.66 32.93
CA ARG A 29 33.43 -34.22 32.69
C ARG A 29 34.34 -34.87 33.73
N PRO A 30 35.60 -35.16 33.37
CA PRO A 30 36.41 -36.18 34.02
C PRO A 30 37.27 -35.62 35.16
N SER A 31 37.61 -36.47 36.14
CA SER A 31 38.68 -36.19 37.11
C SER A 31 39.62 -37.38 37.23
N ASN A 32 40.86 -37.18 36.77
CA ASN A 32 42.02 -38.01 37.07
C ASN A 32 42.60 -37.63 38.44
N GLY A 33 43.16 -38.58 39.17
CA GLY A 33 44.15 -38.33 40.23
C GLY A 33 43.79 -38.83 41.63
N LYS A 34 44.30 -40.02 41.96
CA LYS A 34 44.31 -40.61 43.31
C LYS A 34 45.16 -39.77 44.27
N PHE A 35 44.68 -39.54 45.49
CA PHE A 35 45.50 -39.53 46.71
C PHE A 35 44.71 -40.03 47.92
N SER A 36 45.47 -40.58 48.86
CA SER A 36 45.12 -41.61 49.82
C SER A 36 44.69 -41.07 51.20
N GLN A 37 43.88 -41.90 51.88
CA GLN A 37 43.83 -42.16 53.32
C GLN A 37 43.18 -41.18 54.33
N ASN A 38 42.27 -41.83 55.08
CA ASN A 38 42.10 -41.81 56.54
C ASN A 38 41.42 -40.62 57.25
N LYS A 39 40.22 -40.96 57.77
CA LYS A 39 39.70 -40.72 59.12
C LYS A 39 40.27 -39.52 59.89
N ALA A 40 39.42 -38.51 60.11
CA ALA A 40 38.83 -38.23 61.42
C ALA A 40 37.79 -37.11 61.29
N ASN A 41 36.60 -37.37 61.82
CA ASN A 41 35.48 -36.44 61.86
C ASN A 41 35.53 -35.67 63.20
N PRO A 42 35.49 -34.34 63.21
CA PRO A 42 34.86 -33.62 64.30
C PRO A 42 33.62 -32.90 63.78
N LYS A 43 32.45 -33.42 64.20
CA LYS A 43 31.10 -32.82 64.23
C LYS A 43 30.99 -31.40 63.63
N LEU A 44 30.73 -31.30 62.33
CA LEU A 44 30.10 -30.12 61.74
C LEU A 44 28.58 -30.23 61.93
N LYS A 45 28.02 -29.30 62.72
CA LYS A 45 26.57 -29.08 62.82
C LYS A 45 26.00 -29.01 61.40
N VAL A 46 25.06 -29.90 61.08
CA VAL A 46 24.26 -29.80 59.86
C VAL A 46 23.49 -28.48 59.94
N VAL A 47 24.01 -27.44 59.28
CA VAL A 47 23.26 -26.22 59.04
C VAL A 47 22.10 -26.62 58.14
N ALA A 48 20.89 -26.62 58.71
CA ALA A 48 19.67 -26.91 57.99
C ALA A 48 19.62 -26.05 56.71
N LYS A 49 19.41 -26.69 55.55
CA LYS A 49 19.26 -26.00 54.27
C LYS A 49 18.20 -24.89 54.45
N PRO A 50 18.52 -23.61 54.17
CA PRO A 50 17.59 -22.52 54.42
C PRO A 50 16.29 -22.74 53.63
N ASN A 51 15.15 -22.49 54.27
CA ASN A 51 13.84 -22.63 53.66
C ASN A 51 13.69 -21.58 52.54
N TRP A 52 14.01 -21.99 51.31
CA TRP A 52 14.01 -21.14 50.12
C TRP A 52 12.67 -20.43 49.89
N ALA A 53 11.55 -21.01 50.32
CA ALA A 53 10.23 -20.38 50.22
C ALA A 53 10.09 -19.20 51.18
N LYS A 54 10.43 -19.38 52.47
CA LYS A 54 10.43 -18.29 53.47
C LYS A 54 11.40 -17.17 53.09
N LEU A 55 12.60 -17.52 52.64
CA LEU A 55 13.62 -16.55 52.24
C LEU A 55 13.24 -15.77 50.97
N LYS A 56 12.48 -16.38 50.06
CA LYS A 56 11.90 -15.73 48.88
C LYS A 56 10.73 -14.82 49.26
N GLU A 57 9.92 -15.21 50.24
CA GLU A 57 8.82 -14.41 50.78
C GLU A 57 9.32 -13.20 51.57
N GLU A 58 10.33 -13.37 52.41
CA GLU A 58 11.02 -12.29 53.13
C GLU A 58 11.69 -11.31 52.16
N LYS A 59 12.39 -11.81 51.12
CA LYS A 59 12.92 -10.97 50.05
C LYS A 59 11.82 -10.20 49.31
N LYS A 60 10.62 -10.79 49.14
CA LYS A 60 9.47 -10.13 48.50
C LYS A 60 8.89 -9.04 49.41
N LYS A 61 8.71 -9.32 50.71
CA LYS A 61 8.25 -8.36 51.73
C LYS A 61 9.24 -7.20 51.89
N LEU A 62 10.53 -7.48 51.97
CA LEU A 62 11.59 -6.46 52.06
C LEU A 62 11.66 -5.59 50.79
N LYS A 63 11.50 -6.17 49.60
CA LYS A 63 11.39 -5.39 48.34
C LYS A 63 10.14 -4.51 48.31
N LEU A 64 9.03 -4.97 48.89
CA LEU A 64 7.79 -4.20 48.97
C LEU A 64 7.93 -3.03 49.95
N HIS A 65 8.50 -3.29 51.14
CA HIS A 65 8.80 -2.28 52.16
C HIS A 65 9.69 -1.18 51.59
N ARG A 66 10.81 -1.57 50.96
CA ARG A 66 11.74 -0.63 50.30
C ARG A 66 11.11 0.17 49.17
N LYS A 67 10.07 -0.34 48.51
CA LYS A 67 9.31 0.41 47.49
C LYS A 67 8.33 1.39 48.14
N LYS A 68 7.67 0.97 49.21
CA LYS A 68 6.75 1.82 49.98
C LYS A 68 7.47 3.01 50.62
N GLU A 69 8.70 2.82 51.11
CA GLU A 69 9.52 3.90 51.67
C GLU A 69 10.08 4.86 50.61
N ARG A 70 10.26 4.41 49.36
CA ARG A 70 10.82 5.23 48.28
C ARG A 70 9.78 6.05 47.51
N TYR A 71 8.54 5.55 47.43
CA TYR A 71 7.50 6.12 46.58
C TYR A 71 6.28 6.44 47.44
N THR A 72 6.05 7.72 47.70
CA THR A 72 4.91 8.20 48.51
C THR A 72 3.57 7.81 47.89
N ILE A 73 3.52 7.67 46.56
CA ILE A 73 2.32 7.25 45.82
C ILE A 73 2.10 5.72 45.78
N PHE A 74 2.98 4.90 46.37
CA PHE A 74 2.96 3.44 46.19
C PHE A 74 1.59 2.81 46.49
N ASP A 75 0.96 3.16 47.61
CA ASP A 75 -0.35 2.60 47.99
C ASP A 75 -1.46 3.02 47.01
N ARG A 76 -1.44 4.27 46.53
CA ARG A 76 -2.39 4.76 45.51
C ARG A 76 -2.20 4.03 44.17
N THR A 77 -0.96 3.75 43.76
CA THR A 77 -0.72 2.97 42.53
C THR A 77 -1.28 1.55 42.61
N ILE A 78 -1.27 0.92 43.79
CA ILE A 78 -1.89 -0.40 43.99
C ILE A 78 -3.41 -0.30 43.86
N GLN A 79 -4.02 0.72 44.46
CA GLN A 79 -5.46 0.96 44.36
C GLN A 79 -5.88 1.23 42.91
N ALA A 80 -5.18 2.13 42.21
CA ALA A 80 -5.43 2.43 40.81
C ALA A 80 -5.31 1.18 39.92
N LYS A 81 -4.35 0.28 40.20
CA LYS A 81 -4.26 -1.02 39.50
C LYS A 81 -5.48 -1.90 39.75
N LYS A 82 -6.00 -1.96 40.98
CA LYS A 82 -7.21 -2.74 41.28
C LYS A 82 -8.42 -2.20 40.51
N LEU A 83 -8.56 -0.88 40.40
CA LEU A 83 -9.61 -0.25 39.59
C LEU A 83 -9.41 -0.56 38.10
N TRP A 84 -8.19 -0.43 37.59
CA TRP A 84 -7.84 -0.76 36.21
C TRP A 84 -8.17 -2.22 35.85
N GLU A 85 -7.92 -3.16 36.75
CA GLU A 85 -8.25 -4.58 36.58
C GLU A 85 -9.76 -4.81 36.39
N LYS A 86 -10.63 -4.00 37.01
CA LYS A 86 -12.07 -4.03 36.79
C LYS A 86 -12.45 -3.38 35.45
N VAL A 87 -11.93 -2.18 35.20
CA VAL A 87 -12.19 -1.38 33.98
C VAL A 87 -11.82 -2.15 32.71
N ARG A 88 -10.74 -2.93 32.74
CA ARG A 88 -10.26 -3.64 31.54
C ARG A 88 -11.11 -4.85 31.14
N LEU A 89 -11.97 -5.34 32.02
CA LEU A 89 -12.83 -6.48 31.73
C LEU A 89 -13.97 -6.05 30.80
N SER A 90 -14.22 -6.85 29.76
CA SER A 90 -15.28 -6.55 28.78
C SER A 90 -16.68 -6.44 29.40
N LYS A 91 -16.91 -7.12 30.53
CA LYS A 91 -18.19 -7.19 31.24
C LYS A 91 -18.52 -5.95 32.09
N CYS A 92 -17.59 -5.01 32.26
CA CYS A 92 -17.83 -3.80 33.05
C CYS A 92 -18.83 -2.88 32.32
N PRO A 93 -20.01 -2.56 32.91
CA PRO A 93 -21.00 -1.63 32.34
C PRO A 93 -20.42 -0.24 32.05
N LEU A 94 -21.02 0.50 31.11
CA LEU A 94 -20.52 1.82 30.69
C LEU A 94 -20.53 2.86 31.83
N THR A 95 -21.62 2.94 32.59
CA THR A 95 -21.76 3.89 33.71
C THR A 95 -20.77 3.59 34.83
N GLU A 96 -20.62 2.31 35.21
CA GLU A 96 -19.62 1.88 36.20
C GLU A 96 -18.20 2.21 35.71
N ARG A 97 -17.93 2.00 34.42
CA ARG A 97 -16.63 2.27 33.82
C ARG A 97 -16.25 3.75 33.88
N GLU A 98 -17.19 4.65 33.63
CA GLU A 98 -16.94 6.11 33.72
C GLU A 98 -16.57 6.51 35.15
N THR A 99 -17.32 6.04 36.15
CA THR A 99 -17.03 6.29 37.57
C THR A 99 -15.65 5.75 37.96
N LEU A 100 -15.34 4.50 37.61
CA LEU A 100 -14.06 3.87 37.92
C LEU A 100 -12.87 4.59 37.25
N ILE A 101 -13.06 5.14 36.05
CA ILE A 101 -12.04 5.94 35.37
C ILE A 101 -11.80 7.26 36.10
N SER A 102 -12.85 7.93 36.56
CA SER A 102 -12.72 9.17 37.35
C SER A 102 -11.98 8.90 38.66
N GLU A 103 -12.38 7.89 39.42
CA GLU A 103 -11.71 7.48 40.66
C GLU A 103 -10.23 7.13 40.43
N MET A 104 -9.95 6.39 39.35
CA MET A 104 -8.59 6.00 39.00
C MET A 104 -7.72 7.20 38.60
N TYR A 105 -8.31 8.21 37.95
CA TYR A 105 -7.63 9.48 37.67
C TYR A 105 -7.36 10.25 38.97
N ASP A 106 -8.35 10.38 39.86
CA ASP A 106 -8.21 11.11 41.12
C ASP A 106 -7.15 10.53 42.05
N LEU A 107 -6.90 9.21 41.99
CA LEU A 107 -5.81 8.55 42.72
C LEU A 107 -4.41 8.92 42.21
N LEU A 108 -4.30 9.31 40.93
CA LEU A 108 -3.03 9.47 40.22
C LEU A 108 -2.71 10.90 39.80
N LYS A 109 -3.68 11.82 39.83
CA LYS A 109 -3.47 13.23 39.52
C LYS A 109 -2.34 13.82 40.35
N ASP A 110 -1.61 14.78 39.76
CA ASP A 110 -0.44 15.44 40.34
C ASP A 110 0.82 14.56 40.47
N HIS A 111 0.74 13.29 40.04
CA HIS A 111 1.85 12.35 40.06
C HIS A 111 2.00 11.55 38.75
N MET A 112 1.36 11.98 37.67
CA MET A 112 1.43 11.36 36.33
C MET A 112 2.88 11.25 35.85
N VAL A 113 3.70 12.28 36.07
CA VAL A 113 5.12 12.26 35.69
C VAL A 113 5.85 11.13 36.42
N GLU A 114 5.61 10.91 37.71
CA GLU A 114 6.27 9.84 38.47
C GLU A 114 5.80 8.44 38.00
N VAL A 115 4.50 8.29 37.74
CA VAL A 115 3.91 6.97 37.46
C VAL A 115 4.10 6.52 36.00
N VAL A 116 4.21 7.45 35.04
CA VAL A 116 4.25 7.11 33.59
C VAL A 116 5.50 6.30 33.21
N HIS A 117 6.59 6.43 33.95
CA HIS A 117 7.82 5.66 33.72
C HIS A 117 7.69 4.18 34.10
N SER A 118 6.74 3.82 34.98
CA SER A 118 6.57 2.43 35.41
C SER A 118 5.86 1.59 34.34
N HIS A 119 6.34 0.36 34.11
CA HIS A 119 5.77 -0.55 33.11
C HIS A 119 4.27 -0.83 33.29
N ASP A 120 3.85 -1.09 34.53
CA ASP A 120 2.47 -1.42 34.85
C ASP A 120 1.57 -0.17 34.88
N MET A 121 2.03 0.93 35.47
CA MET A 121 1.28 2.18 35.52
C MET A 121 1.18 2.88 34.16
N GLY A 122 2.19 2.74 33.29
CA GLY A 122 2.09 3.21 31.92
C GLY A 122 0.92 2.58 31.17
N ARG A 123 0.51 1.34 31.50
CA ARG A 123 -0.73 0.75 30.96
C ARG A 123 -1.97 1.38 31.57
N VAL A 124 -1.99 1.62 32.88
CA VAL A 124 -3.10 2.30 33.56
C VAL A 124 -3.36 3.68 32.92
N ILE A 125 -2.31 4.47 32.69
CA ILE A 125 -2.41 5.78 32.04
C ILE A 125 -2.91 5.67 30.60
N GLN A 126 -2.45 4.67 29.82
CA GLN A 126 -2.98 4.44 28.48
C GLN A 126 -4.50 4.17 28.47
N TRP A 127 -5.03 3.53 29.51
CA TRP A 127 -6.47 3.29 29.66
C TRP A 127 -7.22 4.56 30.06
N LEU A 128 -6.65 5.37 30.97
CA LEU A 128 -7.18 6.72 31.27
C LEU A 128 -7.27 7.57 29.99
N LEU A 129 -6.21 7.58 29.17
CA LEU A 129 -6.19 8.33 27.92
C LEU A 129 -7.15 7.76 26.86
N LYS A 130 -7.44 6.46 26.89
CA LYS A 130 -8.33 5.80 25.93
C LYS A 130 -9.81 5.99 26.27
N LEU A 131 -10.16 5.97 27.56
CA LEU A 131 -11.55 5.88 28.02
C LEU A 131 -12.00 7.07 28.87
N GLY A 132 -11.08 7.87 29.40
CA GLY A 132 -11.42 9.06 30.17
C GLY A 132 -12.15 10.10 29.34
N SER A 133 -12.85 11.01 30.00
CA SER A 133 -13.45 12.18 29.37
C SER A 133 -12.38 13.07 28.72
N GLU A 134 -12.80 13.97 27.84
CA GLU A 134 -11.90 14.95 27.22
C GLU A 134 -11.12 15.75 28.29
N GLU A 135 -11.80 16.15 29.36
CA GLU A 135 -11.20 16.86 30.48
C GLU A 135 -10.07 16.06 31.17
N ILE A 136 -10.30 14.76 31.45
CA ILE A 136 -9.26 13.90 32.04
C ILE A 136 -8.05 13.80 31.11
N ARG A 137 -8.29 13.63 29.80
CA ARG A 137 -7.20 13.52 28.80
C ARG A 137 -6.38 14.80 28.73
N ASP A 138 -7.04 15.95 28.78
CA ASP A 138 -6.40 17.26 28.75
C ASP A 138 -5.59 17.52 30.01
N ARG A 139 -6.13 17.21 31.20
CA ARG A 139 -5.40 17.34 32.46
C ARG A 139 -4.16 16.44 32.50
N ILE A 140 -4.27 15.19 32.06
CA ILE A 140 -3.12 14.28 31.95
C ILE A 140 -2.06 14.83 30.99
N THR A 141 -2.48 15.39 29.86
CA THR A 141 -1.56 15.95 28.86
C THR A 141 -0.86 17.21 29.40
N GLU A 142 -1.59 18.07 30.10
CA GLU A 142 -1.06 19.27 30.73
C GLU A 142 0.00 18.94 31.79
N GLU A 143 -0.24 17.92 32.61
CA GLU A 143 0.71 17.48 33.64
C GLU A 143 1.99 16.89 33.03
N LEU A 144 1.87 16.17 31.91
CA LEU A 144 3.00 15.52 31.23
C LEU A 144 3.72 16.43 30.21
N LYS A 145 3.23 17.65 29.97
CA LYS A 145 3.65 18.51 28.84
C LYS A 145 5.16 18.78 28.80
N GLN A 146 5.79 19.00 29.96
CA GLN A 146 7.20 19.37 30.05
C GLN A 146 8.15 18.20 29.76
N SER A 147 7.67 16.96 29.96
CA SER A 147 8.50 15.76 29.80
C SER A 147 8.22 14.99 28.50
N LEU A 148 7.32 15.48 27.63
CA LEU A 148 6.86 14.75 26.44
C LEU A 148 8.01 14.24 25.56
N VAL A 149 9.01 15.08 25.28
CA VAL A 149 10.18 14.71 24.46
C VAL A 149 10.95 13.54 25.08
N GLU A 150 11.09 13.52 26.41
CA GLU A 150 11.71 12.40 27.12
C GLU A 150 10.83 11.15 27.06
N LEU A 151 9.54 11.29 27.40
CA LEU A 151 8.57 10.19 27.49
C LEU A 151 8.43 9.42 26.16
N ILE A 152 8.46 10.11 25.03
CA ILE A 152 8.39 9.50 23.69
C ILE A 152 9.58 8.57 23.41
N GLN A 153 10.73 8.81 24.06
CA GLN A 153 11.92 7.98 23.89
C GLN A 153 11.93 6.77 24.84
N LEU A 154 11.01 6.69 25.80
CA LEU A 154 10.98 5.61 26.78
C LEU A 154 10.16 4.40 26.32
N LYS A 155 10.64 3.20 26.69
CA LYS A 155 10.08 1.90 26.28
C LYS A 155 8.58 1.74 26.53
N TYR A 156 8.05 2.33 27.58
CA TYR A 156 6.63 2.18 27.96
C TYR A 156 5.84 3.49 27.86
N ALA A 157 6.46 4.64 28.17
CA ALA A 157 5.78 5.93 28.17
C ALA A 157 5.42 6.44 26.76
N HIS A 158 6.17 6.05 25.71
CA HIS A 158 5.84 6.46 24.34
C HIS A 158 4.44 5.99 23.90
N PHE A 159 3.94 4.88 24.46
CA PHE A 159 2.57 4.44 24.21
C PHE A 159 1.53 5.40 24.81
N CYS A 160 1.81 6.02 25.95
CA CYS A 160 0.95 7.06 26.52
C CYS A 160 0.89 8.27 25.58
N VAL A 161 2.03 8.74 25.09
CA VAL A 161 2.06 9.88 24.15
C VAL A 161 1.37 9.54 22.83
N LYS A 162 1.53 8.32 22.31
CA LYS A 162 0.76 7.83 21.17
C LYS A 162 -0.75 7.83 21.43
N ARG A 163 -1.19 7.55 22.66
CA ARG A 163 -2.61 7.61 23.05
C ARG A 163 -3.12 9.04 23.19
N MET A 164 -2.29 9.98 23.67
CA MET A 164 -2.61 11.42 23.65
C MET A 164 -2.88 11.90 22.22
N LEU A 165 -2.03 11.52 21.26
CA LEU A 165 -2.26 11.83 19.85
C LEU A 165 -3.55 11.20 19.31
N LYS A 166 -3.84 9.93 19.67
CA LYS A 166 -4.99 9.20 19.12
C LYS A 166 -6.34 9.62 19.72
N TYR A 167 -6.38 9.96 21.01
CA TYR A 167 -7.63 10.14 21.77
C TYR A 167 -7.74 11.50 22.46
N GLY A 168 -6.66 12.27 22.56
CA GLY A 168 -6.71 13.61 23.16
C GLY A 168 -7.58 14.57 22.36
N SER A 169 -7.99 15.67 23.00
CA SER A 169 -8.62 16.79 22.31
C SER A 169 -7.68 17.37 21.25
N LYS A 170 -8.21 18.23 20.37
CA LYS A 170 -7.38 18.99 19.42
C LYS A 170 -6.29 19.80 20.14
N LYS A 171 -6.61 20.35 21.31
CA LYS A 171 -5.67 21.10 22.16
C LYS A 171 -4.53 20.20 22.65
N SER A 172 -4.86 19.02 23.19
CA SER A 172 -3.88 18.04 23.64
C SER A 172 -2.99 17.54 22.49
N GLN A 173 -3.58 17.25 21.33
CA GLN A 173 -2.83 16.85 20.12
C GLN A 173 -1.85 17.95 19.68
N GLN A 174 -2.29 19.21 19.64
CA GLN A 174 -1.44 20.35 19.30
C GLN A 174 -0.30 20.54 20.31
N CYS A 175 -0.57 20.40 21.60
CA CYS A 175 0.44 20.45 22.65
C CYS A 175 1.55 19.40 22.40
N VAL A 176 1.16 18.17 22.08
CA VAL A 176 2.12 17.11 21.76
C VAL A 176 2.92 17.43 20.50
N ILE A 177 2.27 17.90 19.42
CA ILE A 177 2.97 18.26 18.17
C ILE A 177 3.98 19.39 18.41
N GLN A 178 3.58 20.43 19.15
CA GLN A 178 4.44 21.56 19.49
C GLN A 178 5.69 21.12 20.26
N SER A 179 5.55 20.12 21.14
CA SER A 179 6.68 19.58 21.90
C SER A 179 7.77 18.95 21.02
N PHE A 180 7.45 18.61 19.76
CA PHE A 180 8.44 18.04 18.84
C PHE A 180 9.40 19.09 18.31
N TYR A 181 9.02 20.37 18.32
CA TYR A 181 9.83 21.42 17.74
C TYR A 181 11.18 21.53 18.46
N GLY A 182 12.24 21.74 17.68
CA GLY A 182 13.63 21.72 18.08
C GLY A 182 14.20 20.30 18.31
N ASN A 183 13.36 19.27 18.25
CA ASN A 183 13.72 17.89 18.56
C ASN A 183 13.39 16.90 17.41
N VAL A 184 12.91 17.36 16.25
CA VAL A 184 12.36 16.47 15.21
C VAL A 184 13.42 15.49 14.71
N VAL A 185 14.60 15.97 14.30
CA VAL A 185 15.68 15.09 13.81
C VAL A 185 16.13 14.10 14.90
N LYS A 186 16.17 14.53 16.17
CA LYS A 186 16.51 13.67 17.32
C LYS A 186 15.48 12.57 17.52
N LEU A 187 14.19 12.91 17.49
CA LEU A 187 13.08 11.98 17.65
C LEU A 187 12.99 11.02 16.46
N MET A 188 13.17 11.49 15.23
CA MET A 188 13.18 10.65 14.03
C MET A 188 14.33 9.63 14.01
N ARG A 189 15.48 9.96 14.64
CA ARG A 189 16.58 9.00 14.86
C ARG A 189 16.27 7.94 15.93
N HIS A 190 15.21 8.10 16.72
CA HIS A 190 14.93 7.21 17.84
C HIS A 190 13.83 6.20 17.49
N LYS A 191 14.14 4.90 17.57
CA LYS A 191 13.28 3.78 17.12
C LYS A 191 11.85 3.81 17.69
N LEU A 192 11.70 4.23 18.95
CA LEU A 192 10.38 4.32 19.59
C LEU A 192 9.66 5.64 19.31
N ALA A 193 10.42 6.70 19.00
CA ALA A 193 9.90 8.04 18.86
C ALA A 193 9.46 8.33 17.42
N ALA A 194 10.24 7.87 16.43
CA ALA A 194 9.96 8.08 15.02
C ALA A 194 8.54 7.63 14.61
N PRO A 195 8.00 6.48 15.06
CA PRO A 195 6.62 6.10 14.77
C PRO A 195 5.56 7.00 15.42
N VAL A 196 5.89 7.69 16.51
CA VAL A 196 4.99 8.65 17.18
C VAL A 196 4.98 9.98 16.42
N VAL A 197 6.15 10.45 15.99
CA VAL A 197 6.27 11.64 15.12
C VAL A 197 5.60 11.38 13.77
N GLU A 198 5.80 10.21 13.18
CA GLU A 198 5.15 9.81 11.92
C GLU A 198 3.62 9.79 12.05
N LEU A 199 3.07 9.27 13.15
CA LEU A 199 1.62 9.29 13.39
C LEU A 199 1.09 10.73 13.41
N ALA A 200 1.80 11.62 14.12
CA ALA A 200 1.43 13.02 14.17
C ALA A 200 1.50 13.67 12.79
N TYR A 201 2.60 13.49 12.07
CA TYR A 201 2.82 14.08 10.75
C TYR A 201 1.81 13.57 9.72
N SER A 202 1.60 12.26 9.62
CA SER A 202 0.75 11.66 8.59
C SER A 202 -0.75 11.88 8.81
N THR A 203 -1.23 11.85 10.07
CA THR A 203 -2.68 11.82 10.35
C THR A 203 -3.25 13.06 11.05
N LEU A 204 -2.44 13.87 11.73
CA LEU A 204 -2.93 14.94 12.62
C LEU A 204 -2.42 16.34 12.27
N ALA A 205 -1.18 16.44 11.80
CA ALA A 205 -0.53 17.72 11.56
C ALA A 205 -1.19 18.48 10.39
N THR A 206 -1.44 19.77 10.59
CA THR A 206 -1.85 20.68 9.52
C THR A 206 -0.73 20.87 8.50
N ASN A 207 -1.01 21.46 7.35
CA ASN A 207 0.02 21.73 6.34
C ASN A 207 1.13 22.65 6.90
N GLU A 208 0.77 23.65 7.72
CA GLU A 208 1.72 24.54 8.37
C GLU A 208 2.61 23.78 9.37
N GLN A 209 2.03 22.87 10.16
CA GLN A 209 2.79 22.04 11.09
C GLN A 209 3.70 21.05 10.36
N LYS A 210 3.23 20.44 9.26
CA LYS A 210 4.07 19.59 8.41
C LYS A 210 5.27 20.36 7.87
N VAL A 211 5.06 21.56 7.37
CA VAL A 211 6.12 22.47 6.93
C VAL A 211 7.11 22.74 8.07
N ALA A 212 6.62 23.14 9.24
CA ALA A 212 7.46 23.45 10.41
C ALA A 212 8.32 22.26 10.89
N LEU A 213 7.78 21.04 10.82
CA LEU A 213 8.50 19.81 11.15
C LEU A 213 9.60 19.50 10.13
N ARG A 214 9.36 19.74 8.83
CA ARG A 214 10.36 19.56 7.76
C ARG A 214 11.53 20.52 7.89
N GLN A 215 11.28 21.78 8.25
CA GLN A 215 12.31 22.82 8.28
C GLN A 215 13.51 22.51 9.21
N GLU A 216 13.31 21.71 10.27
CA GLU A 216 14.43 21.32 11.15
C GLU A 216 15.49 20.47 10.45
N PHE A 217 15.14 19.83 9.34
CA PHE A 217 16.11 19.12 8.53
C PHE A 217 17.01 20.08 7.74
N TYR A 218 16.51 21.26 7.37
CA TYR A 218 17.21 22.22 6.50
C TYR A 218 18.31 23.01 7.22
N GLY A 219 18.25 23.15 8.55
CA GLY A 219 19.25 23.90 9.28
C GLY A 219 18.92 24.16 10.74
N ASN A 220 19.94 24.51 11.53
CA ASN A 220 19.77 24.85 12.94
C ASN A 220 18.90 26.10 13.16
N MET A 221 18.91 27.04 12.20
CA MET A 221 18.09 28.26 12.25
C MET A 221 16.59 27.98 12.40
N TYR A 222 16.11 26.85 11.86
CA TYR A 222 14.69 26.50 11.89
C TYR A 222 14.30 25.62 13.09
N LYS A 223 15.19 25.40 14.07
CA LYS A 223 14.86 24.55 15.22
C LYS A 223 13.74 25.15 16.07
N LEU A 224 13.89 26.41 16.44
CA LEU A 224 12.93 27.14 17.28
C LEU A 224 12.15 28.20 16.48
N ASP A 225 12.81 28.84 15.52
CA ASP A 225 12.22 29.91 14.72
C ASP A 225 11.71 29.38 13.37
N LYS A 226 10.44 28.97 13.34
CA LYS A 226 9.77 28.46 12.12
C LYS A 226 9.41 29.61 11.19
N ASP A 227 9.67 29.44 9.90
CA ASP A 227 9.35 30.46 8.90
C ASP A 227 8.17 30.02 8.03
N THR A 228 7.01 30.68 8.17
CA THR A 228 5.80 30.32 7.42
C THR A 228 5.94 30.51 5.90
N LYS A 229 6.92 31.29 5.44
CA LYS A 229 7.20 31.52 4.01
C LYS A 229 8.03 30.39 3.39
N ILE A 230 8.71 29.58 4.20
CA ILE A 230 9.59 28.51 3.72
C ILE A 230 8.84 27.19 3.70
N GLN A 231 8.31 26.80 2.53
CA GLN A 231 7.59 25.53 2.42
C GLN A 231 8.49 24.34 2.10
N ASN A 232 9.57 24.57 1.36
CA ASN A 232 10.52 23.57 0.88
C ASN A 232 11.92 24.20 0.71
N LEU A 233 12.91 23.40 0.30
CA LEU A 233 14.27 23.86 0.05
C LEU A 233 14.36 24.92 -1.06
N ALA A 234 13.50 24.85 -2.09
CA ALA A 234 13.50 25.87 -3.15
C ALA A 234 13.28 27.28 -2.57
N ASN A 235 12.31 27.43 -1.65
CA ASN A 235 12.08 28.72 -0.99
C ASN A 235 13.24 29.17 -0.10
N VAL A 236 13.99 28.21 0.50
CA VAL A 236 15.21 28.56 1.24
C VAL A 236 16.23 29.18 0.30
N PHE A 237 16.42 28.59 -0.88
CA PHE A 237 17.40 29.07 -1.85
C PHE A 237 16.98 30.36 -2.54
N GLU A 238 15.69 30.59 -2.75
CA GLU A 238 15.17 31.87 -3.25
C GLU A 238 15.45 33.02 -2.29
N ARG A 239 15.36 32.76 -0.98
CA ARG A 239 15.58 33.77 0.06
C ARG A 239 17.05 33.93 0.45
N LEU A 240 17.80 32.84 0.48
CA LEU A 240 19.20 32.76 0.91
C LEU A 240 20.04 31.96 -0.10
N PRO A 241 20.28 32.49 -1.32
CA PRO A 241 21.02 31.77 -2.37
C PRO A 241 22.43 31.35 -1.94
N ASP A 242 23.14 32.23 -1.23
CA ASP A 242 24.54 32.02 -0.81
C ASP A 242 24.70 30.85 0.16
N PHE A 243 23.63 30.50 0.89
CA PHE A 243 23.64 29.41 1.86
C PHE A 243 23.27 28.06 1.26
N LYS A 244 22.94 27.99 -0.04
CA LYS A 244 22.44 26.77 -0.70
C LYS A 244 23.31 25.54 -0.44
N THR A 245 24.63 25.65 -0.64
CA THR A 245 25.57 24.54 -0.44
C THR A 245 25.57 24.08 1.02
N SER A 246 25.69 25.01 1.97
CA SER A 246 25.70 24.70 3.41
C SER A 246 24.37 24.09 3.88
N THR A 247 23.23 24.62 3.41
CA THR A 247 21.90 24.07 3.69
C THR A 247 21.75 22.65 3.16
N LEU A 248 22.22 22.37 1.94
CA LEU A 248 22.19 21.02 1.37
C LEU A 248 23.07 20.05 2.16
N GLU A 249 24.27 20.45 2.57
CA GLU A 249 25.16 19.63 3.40
C GLU A 249 24.55 19.29 4.77
N ILE A 250 23.93 20.28 5.44
CA ILE A 250 23.24 20.06 6.70
C ILE A 250 22.03 19.15 6.51
N THR A 251 21.25 19.36 5.45
CA THR A 251 20.09 18.53 5.12
C THR A 251 20.51 17.09 4.88
N LYS A 252 21.54 16.87 4.05
CA LYS A 252 22.16 15.55 3.82
C LYS A 252 22.57 14.92 5.14
N SER A 253 23.33 15.62 5.98
CA SER A 253 23.78 15.13 7.28
C SER A 253 22.62 14.68 8.18
N ASN A 254 21.54 15.47 8.23
CA ASN A 254 20.36 15.15 9.04
C ASN A 254 19.56 13.97 8.48
N ILE A 255 19.42 13.85 7.16
CA ILE A 255 18.82 12.67 6.51
C ILE A 255 19.61 11.41 6.86
N MET A 256 20.93 11.43 6.68
CA MET A 256 21.81 10.29 6.92
C MET A 256 21.72 9.78 8.37
N LYS A 257 21.72 10.70 9.35
CA LYS A 257 21.57 10.37 10.77
C LYS A 257 20.29 9.57 11.07
N VAL A 258 19.22 9.75 10.30
CA VAL A 258 17.96 9.02 10.46
C VAL A 258 17.95 7.71 9.68
N LEU A 259 18.48 7.70 8.45
CA LEU A 259 18.51 6.52 7.59
C LEU A 259 19.38 5.38 8.15
N ASP A 260 20.48 5.67 8.85
CA ASP A 260 21.37 4.67 9.45
C ASP A 260 20.66 3.67 10.38
N LYS A 261 19.49 4.04 10.92
CA LYS A 261 18.67 3.20 11.81
C LYS A 261 17.48 2.53 11.13
N LYS A 262 17.43 2.50 9.79
CA LYS A 262 16.36 1.90 8.98
C LYS A 262 14.97 2.49 9.25
N SER A 263 14.88 3.82 9.37
CA SER A 263 13.60 4.55 9.51
C SER A 263 13.10 5.09 8.16
N SER A 264 13.21 4.30 7.11
CA SER A 264 12.88 4.62 5.72
C SER A 264 11.40 4.44 5.36
N THR A 265 10.50 4.36 6.35
CA THR A 265 9.05 4.19 6.12
C THR A 265 8.24 5.46 6.45
N SER A 266 8.90 6.57 6.79
CA SER A 266 8.23 7.78 7.28
C SER A 266 7.90 8.73 6.13
N SER A 267 6.65 9.19 6.06
CA SER A 267 6.21 10.18 5.08
C SER A 267 6.93 11.53 5.26
N LEU A 268 7.25 11.92 6.50
CA LEU A 268 8.12 13.07 6.77
C LEU A 268 9.50 12.88 6.13
N MET A 269 10.12 11.72 6.33
CA MET A 269 11.42 11.42 5.74
C MET A 269 11.38 11.41 4.22
N HIS A 270 10.38 10.76 3.61
CA HIS A 270 10.24 10.75 2.15
C HIS A 270 10.09 12.15 1.58
N THR A 271 9.32 13.01 2.25
CA THR A 271 9.15 14.40 1.82
C THR A 271 10.47 15.18 1.84
N VAL A 272 11.23 15.07 2.93
CA VAL A 272 12.53 15.75 3.08
C VAL A 272 13.57 15.20 2.11
N ILE A 273 13.62 13.88 1.93
CA ILE A 273 14.54 13.23 0.98
C ILE A 273 14.20 13.63 -0.46
N PHE A 274 12.92 13.64 -0.83
CA PHE A 274 12.50 14.02 -2.17
C PHE A 274 12.86 15.49 -2.46
N ASP A 275 12.63 16.39 -1.51
CA ASP A 275 13.01 17.80 -1.61
C ASP A 275 14.53 17.97 -1.79
N TYR A 276 15.33 17.24 -0.99
CA TYR A 276 16.79 17.21 -1.12
C TYR A 276 17.25 16.71 -2.50
N LEU A 277 16.71 15.58 -2.97
CA LEU A 277 17.12 14.95 -4.23
C LEU A 277 16.84 15.82 -5.47
N ASN A 278 15.82 16.70 -5.40
CA ASN A 278 15.51 17.62 -6.49
C ASN A 278 16.51 18.79 -6.60
N HIS A 279 17.32 19.05 -5.57
CA HIS A 279 18.20 20.21 -5.51
C HIS A 279 19.69 19.88 -5.34
N CYS A 280 20.01 18.66 -4.90
CA CYS A 280 21.39 18.24 -4.70
C CYS A 280 22.15 17.99 -6.02
N SER A 281 23.48 17.91 -5.90
CA SER A 281 24.39 17.56 -6.99
C SER A 281 24.10 16.16 -7.54
N LYS A 282 24.60 15.85 -8.74
CA LYS A 282 24.40 14.53 -9.34
C LYS A 282 25.09 13.44 -8.52
N GLU A 283 26.29 13.74 -8.01
CA GLU A 283 27.11 12.84 -7.19
C GLU A 283 26.41 12.49 -5.88
N ASP A 284 25.86 13.49 -5.19
CA ASP A 284 25.12 13.28 -3.94
C ASP A 284 23.81 12.54 -4.16
N ARG A 285 23.14 12.81 -5.28
CA ARG A 285 21.90 12.14 -5.66
C ARG A 285 22.12 10.66 -5.86
N VAL A 286 23.11 10.27 -6.67
CA VAL A 286 23.48 8.88 -6.89
C VAL A 286 23.78 8.21 -5.55
N THR A 287 24.66 8.80 -4.74
CA THR A 287 25.04 8.26 -3.42
C THR A 287 23.82 8.01 -2.51
N MET A 288 22.89 8.97 -2.45
CA MET A 288 21.68 8.85 -1.63
C MET A 288 20.74 7.75 -2.17
N LEU A 289 20.53 7.69 -3.48
CA LEU A 289 19.69 6.67 -4.12
C LEU A 289 20.28 5.25 -3.96
N GLU A 290 21.60 5.11 -3.99
CA GLU A 290 22.28 3.83 -3.73
C GLU A 290 22.02 3.28 -2.32
N GLN A 291 21.82 4.16 -1.33
CA GLN A 291 21.45 3.76 0.03
C GLN A 291 19.96 3.38 0.12
N LEU A 292 19.10 4.07 -0.64
CA LEU A 292 17.65 3.90 -0.59
C LEU A 292 17.14 2.72 -1.43
N ARG A 293 17.89 2.27 -2.45
CA ARG A 293 17.49 1.14 -3.34
C ARG A 293 17.26 -0.18 -2.60
N GLY A 294 17.78 -0.33 -1.37
CA GLY A 294 17.52 -1.50 -0.52
C GLY A 294 16.15 -1.51 0.16
N SER A 295 15.47 -0.36 0.20
CA SER A 295 14.22 -0.12 0.92
C SER A 295 13.07 0.25 -0.03
N ILE A 296 13.11 -0.19 -1.29
CA ILE A 296 12.13 0.17 -2.32
C ILE A 296 10.69 -0.08 -1.86
N LEU A 297 10.40 -1.26 -1.27
CA LEU A 297 9.05 -1.58 -0.79
C LEU A 297 8.54 -0.59 0.28
N GLU A 298 9.43 -0.10 1.14
CA GLU A 298 9.10 0.86 2.20
C GLU A 298 8.77 2.23 1.60
N LEU A 299 9.49 2.63 0.55
CA LEU A 299 9.26 3.89 -0.16
C LEU A 299 7.90 3.95 -0.85
N LEU A 300 7.40 2.81 -1.37
CA LEU A 300 6.14 2.75 -2.12
C LEU A 300 4.88 3.02 -1.28
N THR A 301 5.03 3.20 0.03
CA THR A 301 3.93 3.50 0.95
C THR A 301 3.42 4.94 0.87
N THR A 302 4.12 5.83 0.18
CA THR A 302 3.78 7.27 0.07
C THR A 302 4.01 7.79 -1.34
N LYS A 303 3.39 8.92 -1.69
CA LYS A 303 3.57 9.59 -2.98
C LYS A 303 5.03 9.97 -3.23
N GLU A 304 5.64 10.70 -2.31
CA GLU A 304 7.04 11.17 -2.43
C GLU A 304 8.01 9.98 -2.44
N GLY A 305 7.75 8.96 -1.63
CA GLY A 305 8.57 7.74 -1.64
C GLY A 305 8.49 6.97 -2.96
N ALA A 306 7.31 6.86 -3.59
CA ALA A 306 7.19 6.28 -4.92
C ALA A 306 7.97 7.09 -5.99
N HIS A 307 7.98 8.42 -5.88
CA HIS A 307 8.81 9.26 -6.76
C HIS A 307 10.30 9.01 -6.53
N ILE A 308 10.75 8.90 -5.28
CA ILE A 308 12.14 8.52 -4.95
C ILE A 308 12.46 7.14 -5.54
N ALA A 309 11.55 6.17 -5.44
CA ALA A 309 11.75 4.84 -6.02
C ALA A 309 11.87 4.88 -7.55
N VAL A 310 11.12 5.76 -8.24
CA VAL A 310 11.30 6.02 -9.68
C VAL A 310 12.66 6.66 -9.96
N MET A 311 13.14 7.59 -9.12
CA MET A 311 14.49 8.16 -9.24
C MET A 311 15.57 7.09 -9.06
N CYS A 312 15.40 6.14 -8.14
CA CYS A 312 16.31 5.00 -7.98
C CYS A 312 16.42 4.15 -9.26
N LEU A 313 15.38 4.10 -10.10
CA LEU A 313 15.45 3.43 -11.41
C LEU A 313 16.09 4.32 -12.46
N ARG A 314 15.68 5.59 -12.54
CA ARG A 314 16.18 6.56 -13.52
C ARG A 314 17.69 6.75 -13.41
N ASP A 315 18.18 7.01 -12.20
CA ASP A 315 19.57 7.36 -11.93
C ASP A 315 20.41 6.14 -11.48
N GLY A 316 19.79 4.97 -11.37
CA GLY A 316 20.44 3.73 -10.94
C GLY A 316 21.05 2.95 -12.09
N SER A 317 22.18 2.29 -11.81
CA SER A 317 22.85 1.39 -12.76
C SER A 317 22.00 0.16 -13.08
N ASN A 318 22.39 -0.62 -14.09
CA ASN A 318 21.73 -1.91 -14.39
C ASN A 318 21.75 -2.89 -13.21
N LYS A 319 22.79 -2.83 -12.37
CA LYS A 319 22.85 -3.62 -11.13
C LYS A 319 21.74 -3.19 -10.16
N ASP A 320 21.47 -1.91 -10.08
CA ASP A 320 20.51 -1.31 -9.14
C ASP A 320 19.09 -1.58 -9.56
N ARG A 321 18.80 -1.35 -10.85
CA ARG A 321 17.52 -1.72 -11.48
C ARG A 321 17.18 -3.18 -11.23
N LYS A 322 18.17 -4.09 -11.38
CA LYS A 322 18.01 -5.52 -11.10
C LYS A 322 17.70 -5.81 -9.63
N LEU A 323 18.33 -5.10 -8.69
CA LEU A 323 18.02 -5.22 -7.25
C LEU A 323 16.60 -4.74 -6.95
N CYS A 324 16.21 -3.58 -7.50
CA CYS A 324 14.86 -3.03 -7.37
C CYS A 324 13.81 -4.02 -7.87
N VAL A 325 13.95 -4.56 -9.09
CA VAL A 325 13.00 -5.55 -9.64
C VAL A 325 12.91 -6.80 -8.76
N LYS A 326 14.05 -7.35 -8.34
CA LYS A 326 14.06 -8.55 -7.49
C LYS A 326 13.42 -8.33 -6.12
N SER A 327 13.48 -7.11 -5.58
CA SER A 327 12.85 -6.75 -4.31
C SER A 327 11.32 -6.79 -4.36
N LEU A 328 10.72 -6.65 -5.55
CA LEU A 328 9.27 -6.65 -5.72
C LEU A 328 8.66 -8.06 -5.78
N LYS A 329 9.49 -9.10 -5.88
CA LYS A 329 9.01 -10.48 -5.97
C LYS A 329 8.10 -10.81 -4.80
N SER A 330 6.97 -11.43 -5.09
CA SER A 330 5.88 -11.79 -4.17
C SER A 330 5.03 -10.61 -3.67
N HIS A 331 5.23 -9.41 -4.20
CA HIS A 331 4.47 -8.21 -3.86
C HIS A 331 3.92 -7.48 -5.10
N VAL A 332 4.07 -8.05 -6.31
CA VAL A 332 3.81 -7.33 -7.56
C VAL A 332 2.32 -6.97 -7.68
N LYS A 333 1.44 -7.89 -7.28
CA LYS A 333 -0.01 -7.66 -7.25
C LYS A 333 -0.38 -6.47 -6.36
N ASP A 334 0.10 -6.45 -5.12
CA ASP A 334 -0.22 -5.40 -4.15
C ASP A 334 0.33 -4.05 -4.62
N ILE A 335 1.53 -4.05 -5.21
CA ILE A 335 2.15 -2.85 -5.78
C ILE A 335 1.36 -2.35 -6.99
N ALA A 336 0.88 -3.23 -7.86
CA ALA A 336 0.10 -2.84 -9.02
C ALA A 336 -1.21 -2.14 -8.62
N LYS A 337 -1.83 -2.58 -7.52
CA LYS A 337 -3.07 -2.00 -6.98
C LYS A 337 -2.85 -0.82 -6.04
N SER A 338 -1.58 -0.49 -5.72
CA SER A 338 -1.25 0.60 -4.82
C SER A 338 -1.41 1.97 -5.49
N GLU A 339 -2.00 2.93 -4.76
CA GLU A 339 -2.16 4.32 -5.19
C GLU A 339 -0.85 4.95 -5.68
N HIS A 340 0.27 4.61 -5.06
CA HIS A 340 1.59 5.15 -5.40
C HIS A 340 2.52 4.10 -6.01
N GLY A 341 2.42 2.85 -5.55
CA GLY A 341 3.30 1.75 -5.97
C GLY A 341 3.24 1.44 -7.46
N HIS A 342 2.06 1.56 -8.09
CA HIS A 342 1.88 1.24 -9.51
C HIS A 342 2.80 2.07 -10.42
N LEU A 343 3.12 3.31 -10.02
CA LEU A 343 4.00 4.20 -10.77
C LEU A 343 5.41 3.63 -10.95
N LEU A 344 5.92 2.90 -9.95
CA LEU A 344 7.22 2.24 -10.05
C LEU A 344 7.19 1.17 -11.16
N LEU A 345 6.11 0.39 -11.27
CA LEU A 345 5.98 -0.61 -12.32
C LEU A 345 5.95 0.03 -13.71
N LEU A 346 5.25 1.15 -13.86
CA LEU A 346 5.23 1.91 -15.12
C LEU A 346 6.64 2.38 -15.49
N ALA A 347 7.37 2.94 -14.52
CA ALA A 347 8.75 3.38 -14.72
C ALA A 347 9.68 2.20 -15.06
N MET A 348 9.50 1.03 -14.45
CA MET A 348 10.27 -0.18 -14.79
C MET A 348 10.09 -0.58 -16.26
N PHE A 349 8.85 -0.51 -16.78
CA PHE A 349 8.57 -0.81 -18.18
C PHE A 349 9.25 0.19 -19.13
N ASP A 350 9.44 1.43 -18.70
CA ASP A 350 10.10 2.48 -19.49
C ASP A 350 11.61 2.40 -19.52
N CYS A 351 12.26 2.00 -18.43
CA CYS A 351 13.72 2.15 -18.29
C CYS A 351 14.51 0.84 -18.12
N ILE A 352 13.88 -0.32 -17.95
CA ILE A 352 14.62 -1.56 -17.74
C ILE A 352 14.79 -2.33 -19.05
N ASP A 353 16.01 -2.36 -19.56
CA ASP A 353 16.36 -3.03 -20.83
C ASP A 353 16.32 -4.56 -20.73
N ASP A 354 16.61 -5.12 -19.56
CA ASP A 354 16.49 -6.56 -19.28
C ASP A 354 15.01 -6.95 -19.11
N THR A 355 14.29 -6.97 -20.24
CA THR A 355 12.88 -7.35 -20.30
C THR A 355 12.65 -8.82 -19.94
N VAL A 356 13.67 -9.68 -20.10
CA VAL A 356 13.64 -11.08 -19.65
C VAL A 356 13.52 -11.13 -18.13
N LEU A 357 14.27 -10.30 -17.40
CA LEU A 357 14.12 -10.17 -15.95
C LEU A 357 12.72 -9.70 -15.55
N LEU A 358 12.18 -8.68 -16.24
CA LEU A 358 10.82 -8.19 -15.98
C LEU A 358 9.78 -9.29 -16.19
N LYS A 359 9.85 -10.01 -17.32
CA LYS A 359 8.98 -11.14 -17.61
C LYS A 359 9.12 -12.27 -16.60
N LYS A 360 10.32 -12.52 -16.08
CA LYS A 360 10.56 -13.59 -15.10
C LYS A 360 10.05 -13.25 -13.70
N VAL A 361 10.11 -11.97 -13.31
CA VAL A 361 9.80 -11.55 -11.93
C VAL A 361 8.41 -10.96 -11.80
N LEU A 362 8.00 -10.07 -12.72
CA LEU A 362 6.75 -9.33 -12.61
C LEU A 362 5.58 -10.11 -13.23
N PHE A 363 5.77 -10.66 -14.44
CA PHE A 363 4.65 -11.18 -15.23
C PHE A 363 3.95 -12.40 -14.61
N PRO A 364 4.61 -13.36 -13.92
CA PRO A 364 3.90 -14.50 -13.33
C PRO A 364 2.84 -14.06 -12.30
N GLU A 365 3.14 -13.04 -11.50
CA GLU A 365 2.21 -12.48 -10.52
C GLU A 365 1.15 -11.60 -11.17
N LEU A 366 1.51 -10.84 -12.21
CA LEU A 366 0.55 -10.04 -12.98
C LEU A 366 -0.47 -10.95 -13.69
N VAL A 367 -0.01 -11.98 -14.40
CA VAL A 367 -0.85 -12.92 -15.17
C VAL A 367 -1.77 -13.71 -14.26
N SER A 368 -1.24 -14.26 -13.16
CA SER A 368 -2.06 -15.04 -12.20
C SER A 368 -3.15 -14.22 -11.51
N ASN A 369 -3.04 -12.89 -11.49
CA ASN A 369 -4.01 -11.98 -10.87
C ASN A 369 -4.59 -10.96 -11.87
N ILE A 370 -4.50 -11.22 -13.18
CA ILE A 370 -4.70 -10.19 -14.21
C ILE A 370 -6.11 -9.59 -14.20
N THR A 371 -7.13 -10.41 -13.92
CA THR A 371 -8.53 -9.98 -13.83
C THR A 371 -8.76 -9.08 -12.62
N GLU A 372 -8.23 -9.45 -11.45
CA GLU A 372 -8.31 -8.63 -10.24
C GLU A 372 -7.56 -7.31 -10.39
N ILE A 373 -6.36 -7.35 -10.99
CA ILE A 373 -5.57 -6.15 -11.25
C ILE A 373 -6.28 -5.25 -12.28
N ALA A 374 -6.85 -5.81 -13.35
CA ALA A 374 -7.59 -5.05 -14.34
C ALA A 374 -8.89 -4.44 -13.77
N ALA A 375 -9.52 -5.08 -12.78
CA ALA A 375 -10.69 -4.52 -12.10
C ALA A 375 -10.34 -3.36 -11.15
N ASP A 376 -9.10 -3.28 -10.66
CA ASP A 376 -8.63 -2.24 -9.75
C ASP A 376 -8.35 -0.90 -10.45
N GLY A 377 -8.61 0.22 -9.76
CA GLY A 377 -8.45 1.58 -10.30
C GLY A 377 -6.99 1.97 -10.62
N HIS A 378 -6.03 1.47 -9.84
CA HIS A 378 -4.59 1.65 -10.09
C HIS A 378 -4.02 0.48 -10.88
N GLY A 379 -4.44 -0.75 -10.56
CA GLY A 379 -4.00 -1.96 -11.23
C GLY A 379 -4.25 -1.93 -12.74
N ARG A 380 -5.40 -1.43 -13.18
CA ARG A 380 -5.70 -1.28 -14.62
C ARG A 380 -4.69 -0.42 -15.36
N ARG A 381 -4.13 0.60 -14.69
CA ARG A 381 -3.13 1.47 -15.31
C ARG A 381 -1.87 0.68 -15.65
N VAL A 382 -1.50 -0.29 -14.83
CA VAL A 382 -0.37 -1.18 -15.08
C VAL A 382 -0.61 -2.04 -16.32
N ILE A 383 -1.80 -2.64 -16.44
CA ILE A 383 -2.15 -3.45 -17.61
C ILE A 383 -2.26 -2.59 -18.87
N LEU A 384 -2.96 -1.46 -18.80
CA LEU A 384 -3.08 -0.49 -19.89
C LEU A 384 -1.73 0.03 -20.35
N TYR A 385 -0.77 0.23 -19.45
CA TYR A 385 0.55 0.72 -19.83
C TYR A 385 1.37 -0.30 -20.61
N LEU A 386 1.17 -1.60 -20.33
CA LEU A 386 1.80 -2.69 -21.08
C LEU A 386 1.22 -2.84 -22.50
N VAL A 387 -0.09 -2.62 -22.66
CA VAL A 387 -0.76 -2.82 -23.96
C VAL A 387 -0.91 -1.55 -24.79
N ALA A 388 -1.09 -0.40 -24.16
CA ALA A 388 -1.35 0.90 -24.75
C ALA A 388 -0.44 1.96 -24.12
N HIS A 389 0.86 1.75 -24.30
CA HIS A 389 1.93 2.56 -23.70
C HIS A 389 1.72 4.07 -23.90
N ARG A 390 1.58 4.80 -22.78
CA ARG A 390 1.39 6.27 -22.72
C ARG A 390 0.33 6.83 -23.67
N ASP A 391 -0.64 6.02 -24.09
CA ASP A 391 -1.71 6.46 -24.98
C ASP A 391 -2.57 7.52 -24.26
N SER A 392 -2.72 8.68 -24.89
CA SER A 392 -3.40 9.84 -24.31
C SER A 392 -4.87 9.61 -24.02
N HIS A 393 -5.48 8.58 -24.62
CA HIS A 393 -6.85 8.17 -24.29
C HIS A 393 -6.96 7.57 -22.89
N TYR A 394 -5.87 6.99 -22.37
CA TYR A 394 -5.84 6.32 -21.06
C TYR A 394 -5.03 7.09 -20.02
N PHE A 395 -4.04 7.88 -20.45
CA PHE A 395 -3.10 8.57 -19.58
C PHE A 395 -3.07 10.07 -19.83
N HIS A 396 -3.51 10.84 -18.83
CA HIS A 396 -3.46 12.30 -18.90
C HIS A 396 -2.01 12.82 -18.96
N PRO A 397 -1.66 13.77 -19.85
CA PRO A 397 -0.29 14.27 -20.01
C PRO A 397 0.37 14.74 -18.71
N ALA A 398 -0.38 15.42 -17.84
CA ALA A 398 0.13 15.89 -16.55
C ALA A 398 0.62 14.75 -15.63
N GLY A 399 0.00 13.57 -15.69
CA GLY A 399 0.42 12.41 -14.91
C GLY A 399 1.64 11.68 -15.47
N MET A 400 1.99 11.92 -16.74
CA MET A 400 3.11 11.26 -17.42
C MET A 400 4.44 12.00 -17.27
N GLY A 401 4.44 13.23 -16.77
CA GLY A 401 5.64 14.06 -16.66
C GLY A 401 6.78 13.38 -15.88
N ILE A 402 6.47 12.71 -14.78
CA ILE A 402 7.47 11.99 -13.98
C ILE A 402 8.07 10.78 -14.71
N LEU A 403 7.28 10.06 -15.50
CA LEU A 403 7.75 8.91 -16.28
C LEU A 403 8.62 9.36 -17.45
N LYS A 404 8.27 10.49 -18.09
CA LYS A 404 9.05 11.09 -19.18
C LYS A 404 10.45 11.52 -18.76
N GLN A 405 10.66 11.91 -17.50
CA GLN A 405 12.01 12.18 -16.98
C GLN A 405 12.92 10.95 -17.04
N GLY A 406 12.34 9.74 -17.11
CA GLY A 406 13.06 8.49 -17.27
C GLY A 406 13.54 8.22 -18.70
N ASP A 407 13.07 8.97 -19.71
CA ASP A 407 13.40 8.72 -21.12
C ASP A 407 14.85 9.10 -21.46
N GLU A 408 15.41 10.08 -20.75
CA GLU A 408 16.75 10.64 -20.98
C GLU A 408 17.85 9.94 -20.17
N THR A 409 17.53 8.83 -19.49
CA THR A 409 18.51 8.11 -18.67
C THR A 409 19.61 7.45 -19.51
N GLU A 410 20.87 7.67 -19.13
CA GLU A 410 22.04 7.06 -19.78
C GLU A 410 22.13 5.53 -19.60
N PHE A 411 21.38 4.98 -18.65
CA PHE A 411 21.40 3.56 -18.32
C PHE A 411 20.41 2.72 -19.16
N SER A 412 19.48 3.37 -19.88
CA SER A 412 18.55 2.71 -20.81
C SER A 412 19.08 2.84 -22.23
N LYS A 413 19.72 1.79 -22.74
CA LYS A 413 20.35 1.75 -24.05
C LYS A 413 19.49 1.06 -25.10
N LYS A 414 18.56 0.19 -24.70
CA LYS A 414 17.64 -0.48 -25.62
C LYS A 414 16.68 0.55 -26.21
N ASP A 415 16.44 0.45 -27.51
CA ASP A 415 15.43 1.26 -28.19
C ASP A 415 14.05 1.10 -27.52
N ALA A 416 13.37 2.23 -27.31
CA ALA A 416 12.12 2.27 -26.58
C ALA A 416 11.01 1.48 -27.29
N THR A 417 10.97 1.49 -28.62
CA THR A 417 9.96 0.76 -29.40
C THR A 417 10.18 -0.75 -29.30
N VAL A 418 11.44 -1.19 -29.36
CA VAL A 418 11.83 -2.60 -29.17
C VAL A 418 11.47 -3.08 -27.77
N ARG A 419 11.82 -2.31 -26.72
CA ARG A 419 11.48 -2.66 -25.33
C ARG A 419 9.97 -2.78 -25.13
N ARG A 420 9.19 -1.84 -25.66
CA ARG A 420 7.71 -1.88 -25.59
C ARG A 420 7.15 -3.11 -26.30
N ALA A 421 7.62 -3.40 -27.51
CA ALA A 421 7.19 -4.57 -28.27
C ALA A 421 7.50 -5.88 -27.52
N GLU A 422 8.69 -6.00 -26.93
CA GLU A 422 9.04 -7.17 -26.11
C GLU A 422 8.12 -7.34 -24.91
N LEU A 423 7.76 -6.26 -24.21
CA LEU A 423 6.87 -6.29 -23.04
C LEU A 423 5.43 -6.61 -23.43
N LEU A 424 4.90 -5.99 -24.49
CA LEU A 424 3.58 -6.29 -25.05
C LEU A 424 3.47 -7.77 -25.43
N ASN A 425 4.46 -8.29 -26.16
CA ASN A 425 4.49 -9.70 -26.56
C ASN A 425 4.58 -10.66 -25.37
N GLY A 426 5.09 -10.21 -24.22
CA GLY A 426 5.16 -11.04 -23.03
C GLY A 426 3.85 -11.18 -22.26
N ILE A 427 2.86 -10.30 -22.47
CA ILE A 427 1.59 -10.30 -21.71
C ILE A 427 0.35 -10.49 -22.59
N SER A 428 0.43 -10.11 -23.88
CA SER A 428 -0.72 -10.06 -24.78
C SER A 428 -1.45 -11.40 -24.88
N ASP A 429 -0.72 -12.50 -25.07
CA ASP A 429 -1.32 -13.83 -25.22
C ASP A 429 -2.08 -14.28 -23.97
N ASP A 430 -1.52 -14.05 -22.78
CA ASP A 430 -2.17 -14.41 -21.53
C ASP A 430 -3.44 -13.57 -21.31
N LEU A 431 -3.37 -12.28 -21.62
CA LEU A 431 -4.52 -11.39 -21.53
C LEU A 431 -5.66 -11.83 -22.48
N LEU A 432 -5.34 -12.11 -23.75
CA LEU A 432 -6.31 -12.62 -24.73
C LEU A 432 -6.91 -13.96 -24.31
N LYS A 433 -6.10 -14.88 -23.78
CA LYS A 433 -6.59 -16.16 -23.25
C LYS A 433 -7.53 -15.98 -22.06
N THR A 434 -7.29 -15.00 -21.19
CA THR A 434 -8.23 -14.72 -20.10
C THR A 434 -9.54 -14.08 -20.59
N ILE A 435 -9.48 -13.25 -21.63
CA ILE A 435 -10.68 -12.71 -22.28
C ILE A 435 -11.49 -13.83 -22.95
N GLU A 436 -10.81 -14.76 -23.64
CA GLU A 436 -11.42 -15.95 -24.24
C GLU A 436 -12.14 -16.82 -23.20
N LYS A 437 -11.49 -17.06 -22.05
CA LYS A 437 -12.01 -17.97 -21.01
C LYS A 437 -13.14 -17.40 -20.19
N THR A 438 -13.13 -16.09 -19.91
CA THR A 438 -14.09 -15.44 -19.01
C THR A 438 -14.58 -14.11 -19.59
N PRO A 439 -15.21 -14.10 -20.77
CA PRO A 439 -15.71 -12.87 -21.40
C PRO A 439 -16.69 -12.10 -20.50
N GLU A 440 -17.48 -12.81 -19.69
CA GLU A 440 -18.41 -12.23 -18.72
C GLU A 440 -17.72 -11.33 -17.68
N VAL A 441 -16.50 -11.68 -17.27
CA VAL A 441 -15.69 -10.85 -16.36
C VAL A 441 -15.14 -9.64 -17.11
N TRP A 442 -14.59 -9.83 -18.30
CA TRP A 442 -13.94 -8.78 -19.08
C TRP A 442 -14.91 -7.78 -19.74
N LEU A 443 -16.21 -8.05 -19.66
CA LEU A 443 -17.28 -7.16 -20.10
C LEU A 443 -18.16 -6.68 -18.94
N SER A 444 -17.84 -7.05 -17.70
CA SER A 444 -18.70 -6.88 -16.51
C SER A 444 -19.02 -5.44 -16.12
N ASN A 445 -18.20 -4.46 -16.52
CA ASN A 445 -18.38 -3.06 -16.17
C ASN A 445 -17.65 -2.13 -17.15
N CYS A 446 -17.96 -0.84 -17.10
CA CYS A 446 -17.38 0.17 -17.98
C CYS A 446 -15.84 0.24 -17.86
N SER A 447 -15.32 0.11 -16.65
CA SER A 447 -13.89 0.20 -16.40
C SER A 447 -13.14 -0.97 -17.05
N ILE A 448 -13.49 -2.21 -16.74
CA ILE A 448 -12.79 -3.39 -17.29
C ILE A 448 -12.88 -3.45 -18.81
N THR A 449 -14.02 -3.01 -19.36
CA THR A 449 -14.24 -2.92 -20.80
C THR A 449 -13.20 -2.03 -21.51
N ILE A 450 -12.70 -0.97 -20.86
CA ILE A 450 -11.63 -0.13 -21.42
C ILE A 450 -10.30 -0.91 -21.55
N VAL A 451 -9.99 -1.78 -20.58
CA VAL A 451 -8.79 -2.64 -20.63
C VAL A 451 -8.97 -3.70 -21.70
N THR A 452 -10.16 -4.31 -21.79
CA THR A 452 -10.51 -5.29 -22.82
C THR A 452 -10.37 -4.69 -24.21
N LEU A 453 -10.87 -3.47 -24.42
CA LEU A 453 -10.73 -2.76 -25.69
C LEU A 453 -9.26 -2.55 -26.06
N ALA A 454 -8.42 -2.10 -25.12
CA ALA A 454 -7.01 -1.88 -25.38
C ALA A 454 -6.27 -3.20 -25.69
N ALA A 455 -6.57 -4.27 -24.93
CA ALA A 455 -6.01 -5.60 -25.15
C ALA A 455 -6.33 -6.13 -26.54
N LEU A 456 -7.60 -6.01 -26.95
CA LEU A 456 -8.06 -6.45 -28.27
C LEU A 456 -7.50 -5.56 -29.37
N LYS A 457 -7.38 -4.24 -29.16
CA LYS A 457 -6.79 -3.27 -30.11
C LYS A 457 -5.38 -3.70 -30.54
N TYR A 458 -4.53 -4.00 -29.57
CA TYR A 458 -3.10 -4.28 -29.82
C TYR A 458 -2.75 -5.78 -29.85
N GLY A 459 -3.70 -6.66 -29.52
CA GLY A 459 -3.56 -8.10 -29.68
C GLY A 459 -3.44 -8.52 -31.14
N LYS A 460 -2.84 -9.69 -31.39
CA LYS A 460 -2.62 -10.26 -32.73
C LYS A 460 -2.73 -11.79 -32.72
N GLY A 461 -2.91 -12.37 -33.90
CA GLY A 461 -2.78 -13.81 -34.11
C GLY A 461 -3.97 -14.63 -33.58
N PRO A 462 -3.83 -15.96 -33.48
CA PRO A 462 -4.96 -16.86 -33.28
C PRO A 462 -5.70 -16.66 -31.93
N ASN A 463 -4.99 -16.22 -30.89
CA ASN A 463 -5.61 -15.94 -29.59
C ASN A 463 -6.53 -14.71 -29.65
N LEU A 464 -6.23 -13.73 -30.52
CA LEU A 464 -7.11 -12.58 -30.73
C LEU A 464 -8.44 -13.03 -31.34
N LYS A 465 -8.38 -13.85 -32.38
CA LYS A 465 -9.59 -14.39 -33.04
C LYS A 465 -10.45 -15.20 -32.08
N LYS A 466 -9.84 -16.03 -31.23
CA LYS A 466 -10.55 -16.77 -30.18
C LYS A 466 -11.19 -15.84 -29.13
N ALA A 467 -10.49 -14.80 -28.71
CA ALA A 467 -11.04 -13.79 -27.81
C ALA A 467 -12.23 -13.06 -28.43
N PHE A 468 -12.15 -12.70 -29.72
CA PHE A 468 -13.30 -12.16 -30.45
C PHE A 468 -14.46 -13.13 -30.51
N GLN A 469 -14.23 -14.41 -30.83
CA GLN A 469 -15.26 -15.43 -30.86
C GLN A 469 -15.97 -15.58 -29.50
N ALA A 470 -15.21 -15.65 -28.40
CA ALA A 470 -15.76 -15.73 -27.06
C ALA A 470 -16.63 -14.52 -26.70
N ILE A 471 -16.17 -13.31 -27.04
CA ILE A 471 -16.95 -12.07 -26.86
C ILE A 471 -18.23 -12.13 -27.70
N THR A 472 -18.14 -12.52 -28.97
CA THR A 472 -19.30 -12.58 -29.87
C THR A 472 -20.33 -13.60 -29.41
N SER A 473 -19.89 -14.76 -28.88
CA SER A 473 -20.76 -15.77 -28.29
C SER A 473 -21.46 -15.24 -27.05
N TYR A 474 -20.72 -14.61 -26.13
CA TYR A 474 -21.30 -14.05 -24.90
C TYR A 474 -22.33 -12.95 -25.15
N ILE A 475 -22.05 -12.00 -26.07
CA ILE A 475 -23.01 -10.92 -26.37
C ILE A 475 -24.23 -11.39 -27.16
N SER A 476 -24.13 -12.53 -27.84
CA SER A 476 -25.19 -13.10 -28.68
C SER A 476 -26.09 -14.07 -27.92
N ASP A 477 -25.65 -14.54 -26.74
CA ASP A 477 -26.42 -15.42 -25.87
C ASP A 477 -27.56 -14.66 -25.15
N PRO A 478 -28.84 -15.04 -25.37
CA PRO A 478 -29.98 -14.40 -24.71
C PRO A 478 -29.99 -14.54 -23.19
N LEU A 479 -29.27 -15.52 -22.62
CA LEU A 479 -29.18 -15.74 -21.17
C LEU A 479 -28.08 -14.90 -20.52
N SER A 480 -27.17 -14.35 -21.32
CA SER A 480 -26.06 -13.55 -20.81
C SER A 480 -26.53 -12.18 -20.32
N VAL A 481 -26.08 -11.81 -19.12
CA VAL A 481 -26.44 -10.55 -18.45
C VAL A 481 -25.23 -9.94 -17.75
N ILE A 482 -25.20 -8.61 -17.71
CA ILE A 482 -24.19 -7.82 -16.99
C ILE A 482 -24.86 -7.15 -15.80
N LYS A 483 -24.28 -7.28 -14.61
CA LYS A 483 -24.74 -6.63 -13.38
C LYS A 483 -23.74 -5.55 -12.96
N GLU A 484 -24.16 -4.29 -13.03
CA GLU A 484 -23.34 -3.11 -12.68
C GLU A 484 -24.26 -2.10 -11.94
N ASP A 485 -23.80 -1.56 -10.81
CA ASP A 485 -24.51 -0.55 -10.00
C ASP A 485 -25.99 -0.90 -9.71
N ASP A 486 -26.23 -2.11 -9.21
CA ASP A 486 -27.56 -2.67 -8.89
C ASP A 486 -28.53 -2.80 -10.08
N LYS A 487 -28.05 -2.58 -11.30
CA LYS A 487 -28.82 -2.73 -12.54
C LYS A 487 -28.35 -3.95 -13.32
N THR A 488 -29.29 -4.56 -14.02
CA THR A 488 -29.01 -5.67 -14.93
C THR A 488 -29.19 -5.18 -16.37
N TYR A 489 -28.16 -5.40 -17.18
CA TYR A 489 -28.12 -5.02 -18.58
C TYR A 489 -27.99 -6.25 -19.44
N LEU A 490 -28.65 -6.23 -20.59
CA LEU A 490 -28.27 -7.09 -21.71
C LEU A 490 -26.89 -6.63 -22.22
N PRO A 491 -25.97 -7.55 -22.58
CA PRO A 491 -24.63 -7.17 -23.02
C PRO A 491 -24.63 -6.14 -24.15
N ILE A 492 -25.51 -6.29 -25.14
CA ILE A 492 -25.63 -5.39 -26.29
C ILE A 492 -26.12 -3.98 -25.91
N GLU A 493 -26.86 -3.86 -24.81
CA GLU A 493 -27.38 -2.59 -24.28
C GLU A 493 -26.53 -2.04 -23.14
N HIS A 494 -25.47 -2.73 -22.69
CA HIS A 494 -24.56 -2.18 -21.69
C HIS A 494 -23.68 -1.08 -22.30
N SER A 495 -23.46 0.01 -21.56
CA SER A 495 -22.84 1.22 -22.12
C SER A 495 -21.37 1.02 -22.48
N GLY A 496 -20.60 0.39 -21.59
CA GLY A 496 -19.21 0.04 -21.84
C GLY A 496 -19.05 -0.95 -22.98
N VAL A 497 -19.86 -2.01 -23.00
CA VAL A 497 -19.79 -3.05 -24.04
C VAL A 497 -20.13 -2.44 -25.41
N HIS A 498 -21.21 -1.67 -25.51
CA HIS A 498 -21.57 -1.01 -26.76
C HIS A 498 -20.44 -0.09 -27.26
N PHE A 499 -19.80 0.67 -26.36
CA PHE A 499 -18.64 1.49 -26.72
C PHE A 499 -17.47 0.64 -27.23
N LEU A 500 -17.13 -0.47 -26.56
CA LEU A 500 -16.09 -1.39 -27.01
C LEU A 500 -16.40 -1.96 -28.39
N LEU A 501 -17.61 -2.48 -28.61
CA LEU A 501 -17.99 -3.11 -29.87
C LEU A 501 -17.91 -2.10 -31.03
N LYS A 502 -18.43 -0.89 -30.81
CA LYS A 502 -18.31 0.21 -31.77
C LYS A 502 -16.84 0.52 -32.09
N LYS A 503 -15.97 0.58 -31.08
CA LYS A 503 -14.55 0.87 -31.27
C LYS A 503 -13.79 -0.25 -31.97
N LEU A 504 -14.11 -1.51 -31.69
CA LEU A 504 -13.53 -2.64 -32.41
C LEU A 504 -13.88 -2.59 -33.90
N ILE A 505 -15.15 -2.31 -34.24
CA ILE A 505 -15.57 -2.12 -35.63
C ILE A 505 -14.80 -0.96 -36.27
N GLU A 506 -14.64 0.17 -35.57
CA GLU A 506 -13.86 1.30 -36.09
C GLU A 506 -12.38 0.93 -36.34
N PHE A 507 -11.78 0.09 -35.48
CA PHE A 507 -10.39 -0.36 -35.63
C PHE A 507 -10.18 -1.34 -36.79
N ASP A 508 -11.23 -2.06 -37.23
CA ASP A 508 -11.12 -3.00 -38.35
C ASP A 508 -10.73 -2.32 -39.68
N ARG A 509 -10.88 -0.99 -39.80
CA ARG A 509 -10.41 -0.23 -40.96
C ARG A 509 -8.90 -0.25 -41.14
N GLU A 510 -8.17 -0.45 -40.05
CA GLU A 510 -6.70 -0.42 -40.01
C GLU A 510 -6.11 -1.82 -39.72
N ARG A 511 -6.95 -2.85 -39.61
CA ARG A 511 -6.52 -4.23 -39.34
C ARG A 511 -6.35 -5.04 -40.60
N ASP A 512 -5.56 -6.10 -40.47
CA ASP A 512 -5.51 -7.17 -41.46
C ASP A 512 -6.89 -7.85 -41.58
N PRO A 513 -7.39 -8.12 -42.79
CA PRO A 513 -8.73 -8.69 -43.02
C PRO A 513 -9.01 -10.00 -42.26
N GLU A 514 -7.96 -10.79 -41.98
CA GLU A 514 -8.05 -12.06 -41.27
C GLU A 514 -8.25 -11.90 -39.74
N ASP A 515 -7.92 -10.71 -39.21
CA ASP A 515 -7.96 -10.33 -37.79
C ASP A 515 -9.07 -9.31 -37.49
N CYS A 516 -10.04 -9.13 -38.40
CA CYS A 516 -11.15 -8.19 -38.20
C CYS A 516 -12.23 -8.74 -37.25
N PHE A 517 -12.58 -7.95 -36.24
CA PHE A 517 -13.66 -8.27 -35.30
C PHE A 517 -15.02 -8.37 -36.00
N SER A 518 -15.32 -7.44 -36.91
CA SER A 518 -16.59 -7.34 -37.64
C SER A 518 -16.88 -8.59 -38.46
N SER A 519 -15.85 -9.18 -39.06
CA SER A 519 -15.96 -10.45 -39.78
C SER A 519 -16.36 -11.58 -38.85
N VAL A 520 -15.69 -11.70 -37.70
CA VAL A 520 -16.01 -12.73 -36.67
C VAL A 520 -17.44 -12.54 -36.15
N LEU A 521 -17.81 -11.31 -35.80
CA LEU A 521 -19.14 -10.99 -35.31
C LEU A 521 -20.23 -11.41 -36.29
N VAL A 522 -20.12 -10.96 -37.55
CA VAL A 522 -21.15 -11.20 -38.56
C VAL A 522 -21.20 -12.67 -39.01
N SER A 523 -20.07 -13.39 -39.00
CA SER A 523 -20.08 -14.84 -39.23
C SER A 523 -20.76 -15.64 -38.12
N SER A 524 -20.69 -15.16 -36.86
CA SER A 524 -21.31 -15.81 -35.71
C SER A 524 -22.78 -15.43 -35.48
N LEU A 525 -23.29 -14.43 -36.20
CA LEU A 525 -24.59 -13.84 -35.93
C LEU A 525 -25.72 -14.64 -36.58
N GLU A 526 -26.56 -15.26 -35.76
CA GLU A 526 -27.75 -15.99 -36.21
C GLU A 526 -28.94 -15.03 -36.47
N GLU A 527 -29.90 -15.47 -37.30
CA GLU A 527 -31.09 -14.66 -37.61
C GLU A 527 -31.92 -14.33 -36.35
N THR A 528 -32.02 -15.27 -35.42
CA THR A 528 -32.72 -15.12 -34.13
C THR A 528 -32.09 -14.03 -33.27
N THR A 529 -30.76 -14.06 -33.09
CA THR A 529 -30.00 -13.03 -32.36
C THR A 529 -30.12 -11.68 -33.04
N PHE A 530 -30.06 -11.64 -34.38
CA PHE A 530 -30.23 -10.39 -35.13
C PHE A 530 -31.60 -9.76 -34.93
N HIS A 531 -32.68 -10.55 -35.01
CA HIS A 531 -34.05 -10.10 -34.73
C HIS A 531 -34.21 -9.60 -33.30
N TRP A 532 -33.46 -10.17 -32.35
CA TRP A 532 -33.45 -9.73 -30.97
C TRP A 532 -32.73 -8.38 -30.81
N TRP A 533 -31.54 -8.22 -31.38
CA TRP A 533 -30.73 -7.00 -31.25
C TRP A 533 -31.40 -5.76 -31.86
N ILE A 534 -32.10 -5.89 -32.98
CA ILE A 534 -32.76 -4.75 -33.65
C ILE A 534 -33.93 -4.18 -32.83
N ARG A 535 -34.38 -4.86 -31.77
CA ARG A 535 -35.39 -4.33 -30.84
C ARG A 535 -34.81 -3.30 -29.89
N TYR A 536 -33.49 -3.26 -29.76
CA TYR A 536 -32.78 -2.42 -28.80
C TYR A 536 -32.05 -1.27 -29.50
N ASN A 537 -31.92 -0.14 -28.81
CA ASN A 537 -31.41 1.09 -29.40
C ASN A 537 -29.91 1.00 -29.73
N ARG A 538 -29.08 0.54 -28.79
CA ARG A 538 -27.63 0.34 -28.99
C ARG A 538 -27.37 -0.83 -29.94
N GLY A 539 -28.20 -1.86 -29.93
CA GLY A 539 -28.20 -2.92 -30.93
C GLY A 539 -28.36 -2.38 -32.35
N CYS A 540 -29.34 -1.50 -32.58
CA CYS A 540 -29.51 -0.83 -33.88
C CYS A 540 -28.30 0.04 -34.27
N PHE A 541 -27.74 0.80 -33.33
CA PHE A 541 -26.55 1.62 -33.60
C PHE A 541 -25.33 0.77 -33.96
N LEU A 542 -25.19 -0.42 -33.40
CA LEU A 542 -24.11 -1.33 -33.77
C LEU A 542 -24.24 -1.79 -35.23
N MET A 543 -25.46 -2.11 -35.66
CA MET A 543 -25.73 -2.46 -37.07
C MET A 543 -25.44 -1.31 -38.03
N VAL A 544 -25.79 -0.08 -37.64
CA VAL A 544 -25.40 1.11 -38.40
C VAL A 544 -23.89 1.20 -38.55
N LYS A 545 -23.13 0.93 -37.47
CA LYS A 545 -21.67 0.99 -37.51
C LYS A 545 -21.05 -0.08 -38.40
N LEU A 546 -21.58 -1.30 -38.40
CA LEU A 546 -21.13 -2.35 -39.32
C LEU A 546 -21.43 -1.99 -40.78
N ILE A 547 -22.59 -1.38 -41.07
CA ILE A 547 -22.90 -0.88 -42.42
C ILE A 547 -21.92 0.24 -42.82
N GLU A 548 -21.61 1.17 -41.91
CA GLU A 548 -20.68 2.28 -42.12
C GLU A 548 -19.20 1.86 -42.18
N LEU A 549 -18.88 0.60 -41.88
CA LEU A 549 -17.51 0.09 -41.99
C LEU A 549 -17.05 0.05 -43.44
N GLY A 550 -17.95 -0.24 -44.39
CA GLY A 550 -17.64 -0.26 -45.82
C GLY A 550 -16.99 -1.55 -46.34
N MET A 551 -16.79 -2.57 -45.49
CA MET A 551 -16.28 -3.87 -45.92
C MET A 551 -17.36 -4.66 -46.66
N GLU A 552 -17.12 -5.00 -47.92
CA GLU A 552 -18.12 -5.65 -48.80
C GLU A 552 -18.66 -6.96 -48.23
N THR A 553 -17.79 -7.82 -47.68
CA THR A 553 -18.17 -9.12 -47.10
C THR A 553 -19.10 -8.96 -45.89
N VAL A 554 -18.80 -8.00 -45.02
CA VAL A 554 -19.59 -7.66 -43.82
C VAL A 554 -20.94 -7.07 -44.24
N GLN A 555 -20.94 -6.10 -45.18
CA GLN A 555 -22.16 -5.47 -45.68
C GLN A 555 -23.08 -6.46 -46.38
N ALA A 556 -22.54 -7.33 -47.24
CA ALA A 556 -23.30 -8.34 -47.96
C ALA A 556 -24.03 -9.28 -46.99
N LYS A 557 -23.33 -9.77 -45.95
CA LYS A 557 -23.92 -10.66 -44.96
C LYS A 557 -24.99 -9.95 -44.13
N ILE A 558 -24.77 -8.69 -43.71
CA ILE A 558 -25.79 -7.91 -42.99
C ILE A 558 -27.03 -7.68 -43.85
N LYS A 559 -26.86 -7.35 -45.14
CA LYS A 559 -27.98 -7.20 -46.09
C LYS A 559 -28.82 -8.48 -46.17
N GLN A 560 -28.18 -9.65 -46.21
CA GLN A 560 -28.88 -10.94 -46.22
C GLN A 560 -29.74 -11.15 -44.97
N MET A 561 -29.36 -10.62 -43.81
CA MET A 561 -30.14 -10.74 -42.56
C MET A 561 -31.39 -9.85 -42.53
N PHE A 562 -31.50 -8.84 -43.41
CA PHE A 562 -32.67 -7.97 -43.53
C PHE A 562 -33.75 -8.54 -44.46
N SER A 563 -34.28 -9.70 -44.09
CA SER A 563 -35.48 -10.27 -44.73
C SER A 563 -36.71 -9.35 -44.57
N ALA A 564 -37.77 -9.61 -45.33
CA ALA A 564 -39.02 -8.83 -45.25
C ALA A 564 -39.57 -8.77 -43.81
N LYS A 565 -39.49 -9.90 -43.08
CA LYS A 565 -39.85 -10.01 -41.67
C LYS A 565 -38.99 -9.11 -40.78
N THR A 566 -37.67 -9.12 -40.97
CA THR A 566 -36.76 -8.28 -40.20
C THR A 566 -37.01 -6.79 -40.42
N LYS A 567 -37.30 -6.37 -41.67
CA LYS A 567 -37.67 -4.99 -41.99
C LYS A 567 -38.96 -4.57 -41.30
N GLN A 568 -39.95 -5.45 -41.20
CA GLN A 568 -41.19 -5.18 -40.46
C GLN A 568 -40.94 -5.03 -38.95
N LEU A 569 -40.14 -5.92 -38.36
CA LEU A 569 -39.73 -5.83 -36.95
C LEU A 569 -39.02 -4.50 -36.64
N LEU A 570 -38.12 -4.07 -37.54
CA LEU A 570 -37.40 -2.81 -37.40
C LEU A 570 -38.33 -1.60 -37.54
N LYS A 571 -39.32 -1.63 -38.44
CA LYS A 571 -40.32 -0.55 -38.59
C LYS A 571 -41.16 -0.34 -37.33
N ALA A 572 -41.40 -1.40 -36.56
CA ALA A 572 -42.13 -1.31 -35.29
C ALA A 572 -41.37 -0.57 -34.18
N GLN A 573 -40.04 -0.44 -34.28
CA GLN A 573 -39.22 0.18 -33.23
C GLN A 573 -39.18 1.72 -33.35
N GLN A 574 -39.33 2.40 -32.21
CA GLN A 574 -39.38 3.88 -32.14
C GLN A 574 -38.05 4.52 -31.70
N SER A 575 -37.03 3.71 -31.41
CA SER A 575 -35.74 4.21 -30.95
C SER A 575 -34.99 5.00 -32.03
N THR A 576 -34.16 5.96 -31.62
CA THR A 576 -33.34 6.77 -32.53
C THR A 576 -32.41 5.88 -33.38
N GLY A 577 -31.81 4.85 -32.76
CA GLY A 577 -30.97 3.88 -33.46
C GLY A 577 -31.73 3.14 -34.56
N ALA A 578 -32.96 2.70 -34.29
CA ALA A 578 -33.80 2.05 -35.29
C ALA A 578 -34.15 3.00 -36.45
N ALA A 579 -34.47 4.26 -36.15
CA ALA A 579 -34.75 5.26 -37.16
C ALA A 579 -33.55 5.52 -38.10
N ILE A 580 -32.34 5.58 -37.55
CA ILE A 580 -31.11 5.76 -38.33
C ILE A 580 -30.80 4.50 -39.15
N LEU A 581 -30.98 3.32 -38.57
CA LEU A 581 -30.75 2.04 -39.26
C LEU A 581 -31.66 1.89 -40.48
N ARG A 582 -32.95 2.23 -40.37
CA ARG A 582 -33.89 2.26 -41.52
C ARG A 582 -33.38 3.17 -42.64
N LYS A 583 -33.02 4.41 -42.31
CA LYS A 583 -32.50 5.39 -43.29
C LYS A 583 -31.22 4.92 -43.98
N LYS A 584 -30.39 4.13 -43.31
CA LYS A 584 -29.15 3.58 -43.88
C LYS A 584 -29.42 2.40 -44.80
N LEU A 585 -30.37 1.53 -44.45
CA LEU A 585 -30.76 0.39 -45.29
C LEU A 585 -31.34 0.81 -46.63
N ASP A 586 -32.03 1.95 -46.70
CA ASP A 586 -32.56 2.46 -47.97
C ASP A 586 -31.45 2.98 -48.91
N LYS A 587 -30.20 3.14 -48.42
CA LYS A 587 -29.05 3.69 -49.16
C LYS A 587 -28.01 2.64 -49.58
N ILE A 588 -28.14 1.41 -49.12
CA ILE A 588 -27.22 0.30 -49.43
C ILE A 588 -28.00 -0.80 -50.13
#